data_AF-A0A9W2XP16-F1
#
_entry.id   AF-A0A9W2XP16-F1
#
_cell.length_a   1.000
_cell.length_b   1.000
_cell.length_c   1.000
_cell.angle_alpha   90.00
_cell.angle_beta   90.00
_cell.angle_gamma   90.00
#
_symmetry.space_group_name_H-M   'P 1'
#
loop_
_entity.id
_entity.type
_entity.pdbx_description
1 polymer ?
#
loop_
_entity_poly.entity_id
_entity_poly.type
_entity_poly.pdbx_seq_one_letter_code
_entity_poly.pdbx_strand_id
1 'polypeptide(L)'
;MLKGISSRRRLVVTLCFILRLFSFMPVSQQDRVFIYVPYSVKQWEARRYCREHHTDLATFQNAGELNALQAPCRTDSYCWIGLQRVPRGSDTMVWSDGEAKGFTHWDTGEPNHLDENCVGMQNSVWFDTECHNEEPFLCYEDEPILVQNNKTWEEALDDCRALYQSPFSNPNYFKHVYDLYQIRSGNFTSITQGVIAEAQTQEVWIGLRFLAGEWLWLNDNPLQIQLPDCPADGYHCGTVTKTGRIQLSNCSESRNYFCSRN
;
A
#
# COMPACT_ATOMS: atom_id res chain seq x y z
N MET A 1 40.79 52.92 -11.98
CA MET A 1 40.47 52.55 -10.60
C MET A 1 39.11 53.16 -10.24
N LEU A 2 38.20 52.31 -9.73
CA LEU A 2 36.98 52.59 -8.96
C LEU A 2 36.02 53.69 -9.48
N LYS A 3 34.99 53.27 -10.24
CA LYS A 3 33.72 54.01 -10.34
C LYS A 3 32.77 53.50 -9.25
N GLY A 4 32.43 54.36 -8.30
CA GLY A 4 31.30 54.16 -7.40
C GLY A 4 30.00 54.64 -8.05
N ILE A 5 28.92 53.88 -7.88
CA ILE A 5 27.55 54.34 -8.07
C ILE A 5 26.66 53.73 -6.98
N SER A 6 26.15 54.63 -6.14
CA SER A 6 25.02 54.45 -5.23
C SER A 6 23.74 54.24 -6.03
N SER A 7 22.90 53.26 -5.63
CA SER A 7 21.50 53.23 -6.07
C SER A 7 20.57 52.73 -4.97
N ARG A 8 19.47 53.47 -4.85
CA ARG A 8 18.50 53.49 -3.77
C ARG A 8 17.59 52.26 -3.79
N ARG A 9 17.25 51.76 -2.60
CA ARG A 9 16.19 50.78 -2.35
C ARG A 9 14.84 51.32 -2.86
N ARG A 10 14.16 50.57 -3.73
CA ARG A 10 12.71 50.71 -3.97
C ARG A 10 12.04 49.46 -3.42
N LEU A 11 11.18 49.66 -2.42
CA LEU A 11 10.21 48.69 -1.94
C LEU A 11 9.27 48.38 -3.12
N VAL A 12 9.21 47.12 -3.55
CA VAL A 12 8.12 46.63 -4.40
C VAL A 12 7.26 45.75 -3.51
N VAL A 13 6.13 46.32 -3.07
CA VAL A 13 5.07 45.58 -2.39
C VAL A 13 4.30 44.82 -3.48
N THR A 14 4.66 43.56 -3.69
CA THR A 14 3.90 42.67 -4.58
C THR A 14 2.74 42.09 -3.76
N LEU A 15 1.50 42.47 -4.09
CA LEU A 15 0.28 41.90 -3.52
C LEU A 15 0.27 40.38 -3.71
N CYS A 16 0.20 39.63 -2.60
CA CYS A 16 -0.12 38.20 -2.61
C CYS A 16 -1.56 38.01 -3.10
N PHE A 17 -1.73 37.69 -4.38
CA PHE A 17 -2.89 36.92 -4.81
C PHE A 17 -2.62 35.46 -4.43
N ILE A 18 -3.26 34.98 -3.35
CA ILE A 18 -3.32 33.55 -3.04
C ILE A 18 -4.20 32.90 -4.10
N LEU A 19 -3.61 32.59 -5.26
CA LEU A 19 -4.05 31.44 -6.03
C LEU A 19 -3.73 30.25 -5.13
N ARG A 20 -4.75 29.61 -4.54
CA ARG A 20 -4.62 28.27 -3.99
C ARG A 20 -4.28 27.36 -5.17
N LEU A 21 -3.01 27.31 -5.53
CA LEU A 21 -2.41 26.15 -6.14
C LEU A 21 -2.62 25.07 -5.08
N PHE A 22 -3.68 24.28 -5.21
CA PHE A 22 -3.62 22.92 -4.73
C PHE A 22 -2.41 22.35 -5.46
N SER A 23 -1.27 22.35 -4.77
CA SER A 23 -0.16 21.51 -5.12
C SER A 23 -0.76 20.11 -5.18
N PHE A 24 -1.08 19.66 -6.39
CA PHE A 24 -1.05 18.24 -6.70
C PHE A 24 0.38 17.85 -6.37
N MET A 25 0.62 17.53 -5.10
CA MET A 25 1.76 16.69 -4.78
C MET A 25 1.48 15.44 -5.60
N PRO A 26 2.34 15.09 -6.58
CA PRO A 26 2.24 13.77 -7.15
C PRO A 26 2.31 12.84 -5.95
N VAL A 27 1.24 12.09 -5.72
CA VAL A 27 1.26 11.02 -4.73
C VAL A 27 2.51 10.22 -5.09
N SER A 28 3.52 10.28 -4.21
CA SER A 28 4.70 9.43 -4.36
C SER A 28 4.16 8.02 -4.54
N GLN A 29 4.60 7.33 -5.59
CA GLN A 29 4.28 5.92 -5.77
C GLN A 29 4.53 5.24 -4.42
N GLN A 30 3.49 4.66 -3.84
CA GLN A 30 3.55 4.06 -2.51
C GLN A 30 4.55 2.91 -2.60
N ASP A 31 5.58 2.92 -1.76
CA ASP A 31 6.62 1.91 -1.82
C ASP A 31 6.02 0.54 -1.49
N ARG A 32 6.51 -0.49 -2.19
CA ARG A 32 6.07 -1.87 -2.02
C ARG A 32 7.14 -2.68 -1.35
N VAL A 33 6.72 -3.50 -0.40
CA VAL A 33 7.59 -4.46 0.25
C VAL A 33 7.16 -5.86 -0.13
N PHE A 34 8.15 -6.70 -0.43
CA PHE A 34 7.94 -8.06 -0.88
C PHE A 34 8.28 -9.06 0.24
N ILE A 35 7.38 -10.01 0.47
CA ILE A 35 7.48 -11.00 1.54
C ILE A 35 7.57 -12.39 0.91
N TYR A 36 8.68 -13.08 1.16
CA TYR A 36 8.87 -14.47 0.75
C TYR A 36 8.18 -15.44 1.71
N VAL A 37 7.33 -16.30 1.14
CA VAL A 37 6.62 -17.36 1.86
C VAL A 37 7.15 -18.71 1.38
N PRO A 38 7.81 -19.50 2.24
CA PRO A 38 8.49 -20.73 1.85
C PRO A 38 7.55 -21.93 1.65
N TYR A 39 6.22 -21.74 1.74
CA TYR A 39 5.25 -22.82 1.58
C TYR A 39 4.98 -23.08 0.11
N SER A 40 5.17 -24.32 -0.34
CA SER A 40 4.85 -24.73 -1.70
C SER A 40 3.38 -25.06 -1.86
N VAL A 41 2.68 -24.29 -2.70
CA VAL A 41 1.24 -24.46 -3.01
C VAL A 41 0.95 -24.03 -4.44
N LYS A 42 -0.27 -24.23 -4.93
CA LYS A 42 -0.69 -23.76 -6.27
C LYS A 42 -0.81 -22.24 -6.29
N GLN A 43 -0.64 -21.60 -7.45
CA GLN A 43 -0.64 -20.13 -7.55
C GLN A 43 -1.92 -19.50 -6.98
N TRP A 44 -3.09 -20.13 -7.17
CA TRP A 44 -4.36 -19.62 -6.64
C TRP A 44 -4.47 -19.74 -5.11
N GLU A 45 -3.84 -20.75 -4.50
CA GLU A 45 -3.75 -20.90 -3.05
C GLU A 45 -2.77 -19.89 -2.47
N ALA A 46 -1.63 -19.69 -3.13
CA ALA A 46 -0.66 -18.66 -2.79
C ALA A 46 -1.31 -17.27 -2.82
N ARG A 47 -2.11 -16.98 -3.86
CA ARG A 47 -2.88 -15.73 -3.95
C ARG A 47 -3.87 -15.56 -2.81
N ARG A 48 -4.60 -16.62 -2.46
CA ARG A 48 -5.52 -16.59 -1.31
C ARG A 48 -4.75 -16.28 -0.03
N TYR A 49 -3.65 -16.98 0.23
CA TYR A 49 -2.80 -16.72 1.38
C TYR A 49 -2.31 -15.26 1.41
N CYS A 50 -1.79 -14.75 0.30
CA CYS A 50 -1.31 -13.37 0.26
C CYS A 50 -2.43 -12.35 0.51
N ARG A 51 -3.67 -12.62 0.08
CA ARG A 51 -4.82 -11.73 0.37
C ARG A 51 -5.33 -11.86 1.80
N GLU A 52 -5.16 -13.02 2.43
CA GLU A 52 -5.53 -13.25 3.83
C GLU A 52 -4.52 -12.64 4.81
N HIS A 53 -3.24 -12.53 4.44
CA HIS A 53 -2.17 -12.09 5.32
C HIS A 53 -1.46 -10.80 4.90
N HIS A 54 -1.56 -10.40 3.63
CA HIS A 54 -0.84 -9.28 3.00
C HIS A 54 -1.74 -8.57 1.96
N THR A 55 -1.17 -7.90 0.95
CA THR A 55 -1.95 -7.22 -0.09
C THR A 55 -2.42 -8.18 -1.19
N ASP A 56 -1.48 -8.76 -1.95
CA ASP A 56 -1.73 -9.79 -2.98
C ASP A 56 -0.40 -10.51 -3.27
N LEU A 57 -0.38 -11.44 -4.23
CA LEU A 57 0.86 -11.93 -4.83
C LEU A 57 1.66 -10.77 -5.43
N ALA A 58 2.99 -10.86 -5.36
CA ALA A 58 3.90 -9.84 -5.83
C ALA A 58 3.61 -9.39 -7.27
N THR A 59 3.46 -8.08 -7.45
CA THR A 59 3.34 -7.43 -8.75
C THR A 59 4.41 -6.35 -8.86
N PHE A 60 4.92 -6.13 -10.07
CA PHE A 60 6.04 -5.21 -10.30
C PHE A 60 5.64 -4.13 -11.29
N GLN A 61 5.80 -2.86 -10.89
CA GLN A 61 5.48 -1.71 -11.73
C GLN A 61 6.70 -1.23 -12.53
N ASN A 62 7.92 -1.51 -12.04
CA ASN A 62 9.16 -1.08 -12.67
C ASN A 62 10.36 -1.95 -12.25
N ALA A 63 11.49 -1.77 -12.94
CA ALA A 63 12.73 -2.50 -12.64
C ALA A 63 13.33 -2.17 -11.26
N GLY A 64 13.05 -0.98 -10.71
CA GLY A 64 13.52 -0.59 -9.38
C GLY A 64 12.94 -1.50 -8.29
N GLU A 65 11.64 -1.77 -8.34
CA GLU A 65 10.96 -2.71 -7.42
C GLU A 65 11.55 -4.13 -7.51
N LEU A 66 11.79 -4.63 -8.72
CA LEU A 66 12.39 -5.94 -8.95
C LEU A 66 13.84 -6.01 -8.42
N ASN A 67 14.63 -4.95 -8.63
CA ASN A 67 16.03 -4.88 -8.19
C ASN A 67 16.18 -4.70 -6.67
N ALA A 68 15.16 -4.15 -6.00
CA ALA A 68 15.15 -3.98 -4.55
C ALA A 68 14.94 -5.30 -3.79
N LEU A 69 14.60 -6.39 -4.48
CA LEU A 69 14.45 -7.72 -3.89
C LEU A 69 15.81 -8.25 -3.39
N GLN A 70 16.04 -8.17 -2.08
CA GLN A 70 17.32 -8.59 -1.48
C GLN A 70 17.58 -10.11 -1.58
N ALA A 71 16.53 -10.93 -1.67
CA ALA A 71 16.60 -12.37 -1.94
C ALA A 71 15.19 -12.91 -2.23
N PRO A 72 14.62 -12.68 -3.42
CA PRO A 72 13.19 -12.87 -3.63
C PRO A 72 12.77 -14.33 -3.52
N CYS A 73 13.59 -15.23 -4.05
CA CYS A 73 13.31 -16.66 -4.17
C CYS A 73 14.66 -17.37 -4.02
N ARG A 74 14.70 -18.55 -3.38
CA ARG A 74 15.96 -19.32 -3.34
C ARG A 74 16.37 -19.58 -4.79
N THR A 75 17.66 -19.40 -5.09
CA THR A 75 18.22 -19.41 -6.47
C THR A 75 17.88 -20.67 -7.27
N ASP A 76 17.46 -21.72 -6.59
CA ASP A 76 17.28 -23.06 -7.15
C ASP A 76 15.80 -23.44 -7.35
N SER A 77 14.83 -22.56 -7.04
CA SER A 77 13.40 -22.83 -7.20
C SER A 77 12.63 -21.65 -7.81
N TYR A 78 11.52 -21.94 -8.46
CA TYR A 78 10.56 -20.91 -8.83
C TYR A 78 9.87 -20.35 -7.59
N CYS A 79 9.23 -19.20 -7.77
CA CYS A 79 8.30 -18.66 -6.81
C CYS A 79 7.12 -18.01 -7.54
N TRP A 80 5.91 -18.22 -7.04
CA TRP A 80 4.75 -17.58 -7.62
C TRP A 80 4.80 -16.06 -7.46
N ILE A 81 4.50 -15.38 -8.57
CA ILE A 81 4.19 -13.95 -8.62
C ILE A 81 2.76 -13.76 -9.13
N GLY A 82 2.24 -12.54 -9.05
CA GLY A 82 0.84 -12.21 -9.33
C GLY A 82 0.47 -12.16 -10.82
N LEU A 83 1.40 -12.42 -11.73
CA LEU A 83 1.15 -12.38 -13.17
C LEU A 83 0.44 -13.66 -13.63
N GLN A 84 -0.57 -13.52 -14.48
CA GLN A 84 -1.36 -14.65 -14.96
C GLN A 84 -1.99 -14.44 -16.34
N ARG A 85 -2.24 -15.59 -16.96
CA ARG A 85 -2.96 -15.94 -18.18
C ARG A 85 -4.43 -15.49 -18.22
N VAL A 86 -4.85 -14.33 -18.75
CA VAL A 86 -6.28 -13.92 -18.70
C VAL A 86 -6.82 -13.32 -20.02
N PRO A 87 -7.80 -13.98 -20.69
CA PRO A 87 -8.33 -15.31 -20.39
C PRO A 87 -7.29 -16.42 -20.64
N ARG A 88 -7.52 -17.60 -20.07
CA ARG A 88 -6.61 -18.74 -20.26
C ARG A 88 -6.42 -19.05 -21.74
N GLY A 89 -5.19 -19.32 -22.17
CA GLY A 89 -4.88 -19.59 -23.57
C GLY A 89 -4.76 -18.36 -24.49
N SER A 90 -4.82 -17.14 -23.96
CA SER A 90 -4.65 -15.90 -24.74
C SER A 90 -3.24 -15.32 -24.60
N ASP A 91 -2.82 -14.36 -25.43
CA ASP A 91 -1.54 -13.64 -25.23
C ASP A 91 -1.61 -12.54 -24.15
N THR A 92 -2.72 -12.46 -23.41
CA THR A 92 -2.95 -11.37 -22.46
C THR A 92 -2.54 -11.77 -21.06
N MET A 93 -1.48 -11.12 -20.57
CA MET A 93 -1.02 -11.22 -19.19
C MET A 93 -1.63 -10.11 -18.32
N VAL A 94 -2.06 -10.46 -17.10
CA VAL A 94 -2.70 -9.53 -16.15
C VAL A 94 -2.13 -9.75 -14.76
N TRP A 95 -1.80 -8.67 -14.07
CA TRP A 95 -1.42 -8.69 -12.65
C TRP A 95 -2.63 -8.96 -11.76
N SER A 96 -2.42 -9.68 -10.66
CA SER A 96 -3.47 -10.10 -9.73
C SER A 96 -4.13 -8.95 -8.97
N ASP A 97 -3.44 -7.80 -8.84
CA ASP A 97 -3.92 -6.56 -8.23
C ASP A 97 -4.74 -5.67 -9.19
N GLY A 98 -4.72 -5.97 -10.50
CA GLY A 98 -5.42 -5.22 -11.53
C GLY A 98 -4.72 -3.94 -11.98
N GLU A 99 -3.49 -3.67 -11.52
CA GLU A 99 -2.73 -2.45 -11.86
C GLU A 99 -2.24 -2.43 -13.32
N ALA A 100 -1.94 -1.21 -13.81
CA ALA A 100 -1.61 -0.95 -15.20
C ALA A 100 -0.32 -1.65 -15.65
N LYS A 101 -0.37 -2.18 -16.88
CA LYS A 101 0.63 -3.04 -17.50
C LYS A 101 1.72 -2.21 -18.18
N GLY A 102 2.95 -2.71 -18.19
CA GLY A 102 4.02 -2.16 -19.04
C GLY A 102 5.41 -2.71 -18.73
N PHE A 103 5.69 -2.99 -17.46
CA PHE A 103 6.94 -3.63 -17.07
C PHE A 103 6.85 -5.15 -17.23
N THR A 104 7.82 -5.73 -17.94
CA THR A 104 7.99 -7.17 -18.06
C THR A 104 9.45 -7.57 -17.92
N HIS A 105 9.71 -8.73 -17.33
CA HIS A 105 11.07 -9.26 -17.17
C HIS A 105 11.13 -10.77 -17.44
N TRP A 106 10.55 -11.19 -18.56
CA TRP A 106 10.58 -12.57 -19.05
C TRP A 106 12.01 -13.05 -19.30
N ASP A 107 12.25 -14.35 -19.08
CA ASP A 107 13.49 -14.98 -19.51
C ASP A 107 13.56 -15.11 -21.05
N THR A 108 14.74 -15.41 -21.55
CA THR A 108 14.97 -15.56 -22.99
C THR A 108 14.15 -16.73 -23.55
N GLY A 109 13.18 -16.40 -24.39
CA GLY A 109 12.29 -17.38 -25.03
C GLY A 109 10.90 -17.43 -24.40
N GLU A 110 10.68 -16.74 -23.28
CA GLU A 110 9.40 -16.70 -22.58
C GLU A 110 8.56 -15.45 -22.95
N PRO A 111 7.22 -15.52 -22.82
CA PRO A 111 6.43 -16.71 -22.55
C PRO A 111 6.36 -17.65 -23.78
N ASN A 112 6.50 -18.96 -23.57
CA ASN A 112 6.68 -19.93 -24.66
C ASN A 112 5.46 -20.85 -24.92
N HIS A 113 4.53 -20.98 -23.96
CA HIS A 113 3.43 -21.95 -24.01
C HIS A 113 2.08 -21.32 -23.62
N LEU A 114 1.08 -21.39 -24.52
CA LEU A 114 -0.23 -20.77 -24.27
C LEU A 114 -1.07 -21.50 -23.22
N ASP A 115 -0.81 -22.79 -22.99
CA ASP A 115 -1.44 -23.62 -21.96
C ASP A 115 -0.85 -23.38 -20.55
N GLU A 116 0.30 -22.72 -20.48
CA GLU A 116 0.89 -22.22 -19.24
C GLU A 116 0.30 -20.84 -18.90
N ASN A 117 -0.49 -20.84 -17.83
CA ASN A 117 -1.36 -19.72 -17.49
C ASN A 117 -0.95 -18.99 -16.20
N CYS A 118 0.07 -19.49 -15.51
CA CYS A 118 0.58 -18.91 -14.28
C CYS A 118 2.05 -18.55 -14.47
N VAL A 119 2.59 -17.66 -13.63
CA VAL A 119 3.94 -17.14 -13.82
C VAL A 119 4.75 -17.34 -12.56
N GLY A 120 5.86 -18.05 -12.73
CA GLY A 120 6.91 -18.21 -11.73
C GLY A 120 8.06 -17.25 -12.00
N MET A 121 8.76 -16.85 -10.95
CA MET A 121 10.00 -16.11 -11.05
C MET A 121 11.16 -16.94 -10.51
N GLN A 122 12.31 -16.87 -11.17
CA GLN A 122 13.57 -17.44 -10.71
C GLN A 122 14.70 -16.50 -11.12
N ASN A 123 15.63 -16.21 -10.21
CA ASN A 123 16.74 -15.26 -10.48
C ASN A 123 16.27 -13.92 -11.07
N SER A 124 15.14 -13.42 -10.58
CA SER A 124 14.47 -12.19 -11.02
C SER A 124 13.94 -12.20 -12.46
N VAL A 125 14.04 -13.29 -13.22
CA VAL A 125 13.40 -13.44 -14.54
C VAL A 125 12.15 -14.32 -14.44
N TRP A 126 11.22 -14.12 -15.38
CA TRP A 126 9.88 -14.71 -15.33
C TRP A 126 9.69 -15.81 -16.37
N PHE A 127 8.90 -16.81 -16.00
CA PHE A 127 8.56 -17.97 -16.81
C PHE A 127 7.05 -18.21 -16.69
N ASP A 128 6.35 -18.41 -17.81
CA ASP A 128 5.05 -19.06 -17.70
C ASP A 128 5.24 -20.53 -17.33
N THR A 129 4.28 -21.06 -16.57
CA THR A 129 4.31 -22.43 -16.10
C THR A 129 2.90 -22.91 -15.75
N GLU A 130 2.77 -24.22 -15.50
CA GLU A 130 1.52 -24.84 -15.07
C GLU A 130 1.05 -24.35 -13.71
N CYS A 131 -0.17 -23.81 -13.64
CA CYS A 131 -0.80 -23.31 -12.41
C CYS A 131 -0.96 -24.35 -11.29
N HIS A 132 -0.80 -25.63 -11.59
CA HIS A 132 -0.95 -26.73 -10.64
C HIS A 132 0.36 -27.12 -9.95
N ASN A 133 1.50 -26.56 -10.40
CA ASN A 133 2.78 -26.72 -9.72
C ASN A 133 2.69 -26.17 -8.30
N GLU A 134 3.43 -26.79 -7.39
CA GLU A 134 3.49 -26.37 -5.99
C GLU A 134 4.82 -25.65 -5.76
N GLU A 135 4.76 -24.33 -5.69
CA GLU A 135 5.94 -23.47 -5.57
C GLU A 135 5.81 -22.56 -4.34
N PRO A 136 6.92 -22.17 -3.70
CA PRO A 136 6.91 -21.07 -2.76
C PRO A 136 6.46 -19.79 -3.47
N PHE A 137 6.21 -18.72 -2.74
CA PHE A 137 5.59 -17.54 -3.36
C PHE A 137 5.98 -16.24 -2.70
N LEU A 138 5.84 -15.16 -3.47
CA LEU A 138 6.04 -13.80 -3.01
C LEU A 138 4.70 -13.11 -2.85
N CYS A 139 4.45 -12.57 -1.66
CA CYS A 139 3.41 -11.57 -1.45
C CYS A 139 4.00 -10.16 -1.55
N TYR A 140 3.16 -9.16 -1.77
CA TYR A 140 3.54 -7.77 -1.51
C TYR A 140 2.60 -7.11 -0.50
N GLU A 141 3.10 -6.04 0.09
CA GLU A 141 2.35 -5.10 0.93
C GLU A 141 2.78 -3.67 0.57
N ASP A 142 1.80 -2.77 0.48
CA ASP A 142 2.08 -1.35 0.25
C ASP A 142 2.42 -0.66 1.58
N GLU A 143 3.54 0.06 1.67
CA GLU A 143 3.93 0.79 2.89
C GLU A 143 2.91 1.88 3.21
N PRO A 144 2.40 2.00 4.46
CA PRO A 144 1.42 3.03 4.77
C PRO A 144 1.98 4.44 4.57
N ILE A 145 1.13 5.34 4.08
CA ILE A 145 1.45 6.76 3.94
C ILE A 145 1.23 7.43 5.30
N LEU A 146 2.31 7.91 5.91
CA LEU A 146 2.21 8.74 7.11
C LEU A 146 1.82 10.17 6.75
N VAL A 147 0.68 10.62 7.26
CA VAL A 147 0.27 12.01 7.18
C VAL A 147 0.53 12.71 8.51
N GLN A 148 1.50 13.62 8.52
CA GLN A 148 1.95 14.35 9.72
C GLN A 148 1.08 15.57 10.06
N ASN A 149 -0.21 15.51 9.76
CA ASN A 149 -1.18 16.54 10.14
C ASN A 149 -2.03 16.03 11.30
N ASN A 150 -2.30 16.84 12.30
CA ASN A 150 -3.10 16.42 13.45
C ASN A 150 -4.59 16.58 13.14
N LYS A 151 -5.32 15.45 13.11
CA LYS A 151 -6.75 15.40 12.81
C LYS A 151 -7.50 14.45 13.74
N THR A 152 -8.80 14.67 13.93
CA THR A 152 -9.68 13.66 14.55
C THR A 152 -9.76 12.42 13.66
N TRP A 153 -10.30 11.32 14.19
CA TRP A 153 -10.40 10.08 13.41
C TRP A 153 -11.23 10.27 12.13
N GLU A 154 -12.39 10.94 12.23
CA GLU A 154 -13.27 11.20 11.08
C GLU A 154 -12.61 12.12 10.06
N GLU A 155 -11.95 13.18 10.52
CA GLU A 155 -11.26 14.12 9.63
C GLU A 155 -10.06 13.45 8.93
N ALA A 156 -9.38 12.53 9.61
CA ALA A 156 -8.27 11.76 9.05
C ALA A 156 -8.74 10.78 7.98
N LEU A 157 -9.88 10.10 8.22
CA LEU A 157 -10.52 9.24 7.23
C LEU A 157 -10.88 10.00 5.96
N ASP A 158 -11.52 11.16 6.10
CA ASP A 158 -11.86 12.02 4.97
C ASP A 158 -10.62 12.50 4.22
N ASP A 159 -9.52 12.78 4.93
CA ASP A 159 -8.25 13.17 4.31
C ASP A 159 -7.63 12.03 3.49
N CYS A 160 -7.58 10.80 4.04
CA CYS A 160 -7.10 9.63 3.31
C CYS A 160 -7.92 9.40 2.04
N ARG A 161 -9.26 9.48 2.14
CA ARG A 161 -10.17 9.32 1.01
C ARG A 161 -10.01 10.39 -0.07
N ALA A 162 -9.47 11.54 0.29
CA ALA A 162 -9.20 12.65 -0.61
C ALA A 162 -7.81 12.59 -1.27
N LEU A 163 -6.91 11.69 -0.84
CA LEU A 163 -5.54 11.57 -1.39
C LEU A 163 -5.53 11.31 -2.91
N TYR A 164 -6.53 10.59 -3.40
CA TYR A 164 -6.71 10.38 -4.83
C TYR A 164 -8.14 10.66 -5.26
N GLN A 165 -8.32 11.78 -5.95
CA GLN A 165 -9.52 12.04 -6.74
C GLN A 165 -9.17 11.82 -8.20
N SER A 166 -9.67 10.73 -8.79
CA SER A 166 -9.50 10.53 -10.23
C SER A 166 -10.18 11.70 -10.96
N PRO A 167 -9.50 12.41 -11.88
CA PRO A 167 -10.14 13.44 -12.69
C PRO A 167 -11.21 12.87 -13.66
N PHE A 168 -11.33 11.54 -13.73
CA PHE A 168 -12.27 10.81 -14.58
C PHE A 168 -13.27 9.95 -13.78
N SER A 169 -13.28 10.01 -12.43
CA SER A 169 -14.26 9.24 -11.67
C SER A 169 -15.65 9.73 -12.00
N ASN A 170 -16.52 8.79 -12.41
CA ASN A 170 -17.93 9.04 -12.51
C ASN A 170 -18.42 9.51 -11.13
N PRO A 171 -19.09 10.67 -11.00
CA PRO A 171 -19.60 11.16 -9.72
C PRO A 171 -20.62 10.23 -9.07
N ASN A 172 -21.12 9.19 -9.78
CA ASN A 172 -21.98 8.14 -9.21
C ASN A 172 -21.20 6.88 -8.76
N TYR A 173 -19.87 6.83 -8.93
CA TYR A 173 -19.02 5.72 -8.50
C TYR A 173 -17.98 6.22 -7.51
N PHE A 174 -18.40 6.37 -6.25
CA PHE A 174 -17.52 6.70 -5.12
C PHE A 174 -16.81 5.44 -4.64
N LYS A 175 -15.77 5.00 -5.36
CA LYS A 175 -14.80 4.05 -4.82
C LYS A 175 -13.60 4.83 -4.31
N HIS A 176 -13.46 4.92 -2.99
CA HIS A 176 -12.25 5.47 -2.39
C HIS A 176 -11.07 4.54 -2.69
N VAL A 177 -9.99 5.11 -3.24
CA VAL A 177 -8.77 4.34 -3.53
C VAL A 177 -7.93 4.18 -2.26
N TYR A 178 -8.01 5.16 -1.37
CA TYR A 178 -7.29 5.18 -0.10
C TYR A 178 -8.28 5.32 1.06
N ASP A 179 -7.93 4.72 2.19
CA ASP A 179 -8.61 4.83 3.48
C ASP A 179 -7.57 4.86 4.60
N LEU A 180 -8.02 5.00 5.85
CA LEU A 180 -7.14 4.81 7.01
C LEU A 180 -6.54 3.39 7.00
N TYR A 181 -5.27 3.28 7.40
CA TYR A 181 -4.50 2.05 7.32
C TYR A 181 -5.16 0.89 8.06
N GLN A 182 -5.16 -0.28 7.41
CA GLN A 182 -5.85 -1.47 7.89
C GLN A 182 -4.83 -2.58 8.10
N ILE A 183 -4.78 -3.12 9.32
CA ILE A 183 -3.81 -4.15 9.67
C ILE A 183 -4.32 -5.50 9.15
N ARG A 184 -3.63 -6.08 8.17
CA ARG A 184 -4.03 -7.34 7.51
C ARG A 184 -3.47 -8.59 8.20
N SER A 185 -2.21 -8.53 8.61
CA SER A 185 -1.60 -9.52 9.49
C SER A 185 -1.79 -9.06 10.92
N GLY A 186 -2.22 -9.91 11.85
CA GLY A 186 -2.31 -9.59 13.29
C GLY A 186 -1.00 -9.11 13.96
N ASN A 187 0.05 -8.81 13.18
CA ASN A 187 1.29 -8.22 13.60
C ASN A 187 1.57 -6.92 12.82
N PHE A 188 1.90 -5.85 13.54
CA PHE A 188 2.42 -4.61 12.97
C PHE A 188 3.82 -4.90 12.40
N THR A 189 3.96 -4.86 11.08
CA THR A 189 5.18 -5.30 10.38
C THR A 189 6.34 -4.34 10.63
N SER A 190 7.59 -4.80 10.46
CA SER A 190 8.80 -3.97 10.59
C SER A 190 8.78 -2.73 9.70
N ILE A 191 8.10 -2.84 8.56
CA ILE A 191 7.85 -1.78 7.58
C ILE A 191 7.18 -0.60 8.28
N THR A 192 6.01 -0.87 8.88
CA THR A 192 5.21 0.15 9.56
C THR A 192 5.92 0.76 10.79
N GLN A 193 6.84 0.02 11.42
CA GLN A 193 7.69 0.54 12.51
C GLN A 193 8.69 1.58 12.06
N GLY A 194 9.25 1.44 10.84
CA GLY A 194 10.12 2.45 10.25
C GLY A 194 9.35 3.75 10.01
N VAL A 195 8.19 3.63 9.34
CA VAL A 195 7.38 4.80 8.96
C VAL A 195 6.85 5.54 10.20
N ILE A 196 6.35 4.84 11.23
CA ILE A 196 5.79 5.50 12.42
C ILE A 196 6.84 6.25 13.25
N ALA A 197 8.12 5.89 13.13
CA ALA A 197 9.18 6.57 13.87
C ALA A 197 9.22 8.07 13.54
N GLU A 198 8.87 8.42 12.29
CA GLU A 198 8.80 9.78 11.76
C GLU A 198 7.59 10.57 12.27
N ALA A 199 6.59 9.91 12.85
CA ALA A 199 5.38 10.58 13.36
C ALA A 199 5.72 11.56 14.50
N GLN A 200 5.01 12.68 14.51
CA GLN A 200 5.15 13.71 15.55
C GLN A 200 4.40 13.31 16.82
N THR A 201 3.32 12.55 16.69
CA THR A 201 2.53 12.02 17.80
C THR A 201 3.10 10.70 18.33
N GLN A 202 2.77 10.37 19.59
CA GLN A 202 3.21 9.10 20.22
C GLN A 202 2.50 7.86 19.66
N GLU A 203 1.35 8.10 19.06
CA GLU A 203 0.52 7.12 18.38
C GLU A 203 -0.18 7.78 17.20
N VAL A 204 -0.58 6.99 16.21
CA VAL A 204 -1.22 7.46 14.97
C VAL A 204 -2.53 6.72 14.73
N TRP A 205 -3.48 7.38 14.05
CA TRP A 205 -4.75 6.74 13.70
C TRP A 205 -4.59 5.65 12.65
N ILE A 206 -5.41 4.59 12.80
CA ILE A 206 -5.60 3.50 11.87
C ILE A 206 -7.11 3.26 11.65
N GLY A 207 -7.47 2.44 10.68
CA GLY A 207 -8.85 2.19 10.24
C GLY A 207 -9.69 1.30 11.16
N LEU A 208 -9.25 1.02 12.38
CA LEU A 208 -10.01 0.23 13.35
C LEU A 208 -11.05 1.10 14.04
N ARG A 209 -12.31 0.67 14.05
CA ARG A 209 -13.40 1.40 14.70
C ARG A 209 -14.43 0.48 15.35
N PHE A 210 -15.02 0.93 16.44
CA PHE A 210 -16.17 0.30 17.07
C PHE A 210 -17.46 1.00 16.63
N LEU A 211 -18.34 0.28 15.94
CA LEU A 211 -19.63 0.77 15.48
C LEU A 211 -20.67 -0.34 15.58
N ALA A 212 -21.93 0.02 15.85
CA ALA A 212 -23.04 -0.93 15.92
C ALA A 212 -22.86 -2.14 16.87
N GLY A 213 -21.98 -2.01 17.89
CA GLY A 213 -21.74 -3.07 18.87
C GLY A 213 -20.61 -4.04 18.50
N GLU A 214 -19.88 -3.76 17.41
CA GLU A 214 -18.76 -4.59 16.96
C GLU A 214 -17.54 -3.74 16.55
N TRP A 215 -16.36 -4.33 16.65
CA TRP A 215 -15.15 -3.78 16.06
C TRP A 215 -15.09 -4.16 14.58
N LEU A 216 -14.63 -3.24 13.75
CA LEU A 216 -14.45 -3.48 12.32
C LEU A 216 -13.28 -2.69 11.74
N TRP A 217 -12.67 -3.28 10.72
CA TRP A 217 -11.84 -2.58 9.75
C TRP A 217 -12.74 -1.99 8.66
N LEU A 218 -12.30 -0.89 8.04
CA LEU A 218 -13.06 -0.19 7.00
C LEU A 218 -13.40 -1.04 5.76
N ASN A 219 -12.67 -2.13 5.52
CA ASN A 219 -12.87 -3.06 4.40
C ASN A 219 -13.45 -4.43 4.80
N ASP A 220 -14.00 -4.55 6.01
CA ASP A 220 -14.55 -5.79 6.56
C ASP A 220 -13.52 -6.95 6.65
N ASN A 221 -12.22 -6.62 6.69
CA ASN A 221 -11.19 -7.62 6.94
C ASN A 221 -11.43 -8.35 8.27
N PRO A 222 -11.09 -9.65 8.37
CA PRO A 222 -11.22 -10.39 9.62
C PRO A 222 -10.39 -9.74 10.73
N LEU A 223 -10.99 -9.56 11.91
CA LEU A 223 -10.27 -9.15 13.11
C LEU A 223 -9.41 -10.30 13.62
N GLN A 224 -8.11 -10.22 13.38
CA GLN A 224 -7.12 -11.16 13.92
C GLN A 224 -6.59 -10.73 15.30
N ILE A 225 -7.26 -9.78 15.95
CA ILE A 225 -6.77 -9.08 17.14
C ILE A 225 -7.81 -9.22 18.25
N GLN A 226 -7.35 -9.55 19.45
CA GLN A 226 -8.25 -9.68 20.59
C GLN A 226 -8.56 -8.30 21.17
N LEU A 227 -9.83 -7.91 21.08
CA LEU A 227 -10.37 -6.62 21.53
C LEU A 227 -11.47 -6.86 22.57
N PRO A 228 -11.74 -5.90 23.46
CA PRO A 228 -12.86 -6.01 24.40
C PRO A 228 -14.19 -5.96 23.65
N ASP A 229 -15.19 -6.72 24.13
CA ASP A 229 -16.55 -6.74 23.55
C ASP A 229 -17.18 -5.34 23.53
N CYS A 230 -16.92 -4.54 24.57
CA CYS A 230 -17.36 -3.15 24.68
C CYS A 230 -16.19 -2.26 25.11
N PRO A 231 -15.82 -1.22 24.32
CA PRO A 231 -14.87 -0.21 24.77
C PRO A 231 -15.43 0.65 25.91
N ALA A 232 -14.51 1.29 26.64
CA ALA A 232 -14.87 2.37 27.56
C ALA A 232 -15.47 3.56 26.79
N ASP A 233 -16.28 4.38 27.48
CA ASP A 233 -16.96 5.52 26.87
C ASP A 233 -15.98 6.47 26.16
N GLY A 234 -16.24 6.72 24.88
CA GLY A 234 -15.39 7.55 24.01
C GLY A 234 -14.22 6.83 23.33
N TYR A 235 -13.84 5.61 23.75
CA TYR A 235 -12.66 4.87 23.24
C TYR A 235 -13.02 3.95 22.06
N HIS A 236 -13.68 4.50 21.04
CA HIS A 236 -14.22 3.75 19.91
C HIS A 236 -13.31 3.70 18.67
N CYS A 237 -12.09 4.27 18.75
CA CYS A 237 -11.17 4.36 17.62
C CYS A 237 -9.83 3.70 17.95
N GLY A 238 -9.25 3.01 16.97
CA GLY A 238 -7.95 2.36 17.12
C GLY A 238 -6.79 3.26 16.71
N THR A 239 -5.71 3.18 17.47
CA THR A 239 -4.41 3.76 17.15
C THR A 239 -3.34 2.68 17.15
N VAL A 240 -2.17 3.02 16.59
CA VAL A 240 -0.95 2.26 16.80
C VAL A 240 0.13 3.16 17.39
N THR A 241 0.80 2.68 18.44
CA THR A 241 1.91 3.39 19.09
C THR A 241 3.20 3.24 18.31
N LYS A 242 4.20 4.09 18.59
CA LYS A 242 5.57 3.93 18.05
C LYS A 242 6.23 2.57 18.33
N THR A 243 5.73 1.83 19.32
CA THR A 243 6.20 0.47 19.63
C THR A 243 5.44 -0.62 18.87
N GLY A 244 4.54 -0.25 17.94
CA GLY A 244 3.72 -1.17 17.16
C GLY A 244 2.57 -1.80 17.94
N ARG A 245 2.18 -1.23 19.07
CA ARG A 245 1.06 -1.73 19.88
C ARG A 245 -0.23 -1.03 19.47
N ILE A 246 -1.29 -1.79 19.29
CA ILE A 246 -2.61 -1.24 19.06
C ILE A 246 -3.19 -0.75 20.38
N GLN A 247 -3.77 0.44 20.36
CA GLN A 247 -4.48 1.02 21.49
C GLN A 247 -5.87 1.48 21.07
N LEU A 248 -6.76 1.56 22.06
CA LEU A 248 -8.06 2.18 21.89
C LEU A 248 -7.95 3.61 22.41
N SER A 249 -8.45 4.56 21.63
CA SER A 249 -8.28 5.98 21.89
C SER A 249 -9.55 6.77 21.59
N ASN A 250 -9.63 7.97 22.17
CA ASN A 250 -10.76 8.87 21.99
C ASN A 250 -10.76 9.47 20.58
N CYS A 251 -11.79 9.16 19.80
CA CYS A 251 -11.91 9.57 18.40
C CYS A 251 -11.82 11.10 18.17
N SER A 252 -12.14 11.90 19.19
CA SER A 252 -12.11 13.36 19.13
C SER A 252 -10.71 13.96 19.31
N GLU A 253 -9.70 13.16 19.67
CA GLU A 253 -8.33 13.64 19.80
C GLU A 253 -7.67 13.84 18.43
N SER A 254 -6.80 14.85 18.33
CA SER A 254 -6.08 15.12 17.09
C SER A 254 -4.74 14.38 17.05
N ARG A 255 -4.48 13.61 16.00
CA ARG A 255 -3.23 12.85 15.81
C ARG A 255 -2.78 12.82 14.36
N ASN A 256 -1.50 12.47 14.14
CA ASN A 256 -1.07 11.98 12.84
C ASN A 256 -1.77 10.65 12.53
N TYR A 257 -1.76 10.24 11.26
CA TYR A 257 -2.51 9.08 10.81
C TYR A 257 -1.85 8.39 9.64
N PHE A 258 -2.12 7.10 9.51
CA PHE A 258 -1.72 6.32 8.36
C PHE A 258 -2.86 6.18 7.37
N CYS A 259 -2.56 6.41 6.10
CA CYS A 259 -3.42 6.06 4.98
C CYS A 259 -2.84 4.87 4.22
N SER A 260 -3.69 4.03 3.64
CA SER A 260 -3.26 3.01 2.69
C SER A 260 -4.29 2.81 1.60
N ARG A 261 -3.83 2.20 0.51
CA ARG A 261 -4.69 1.77 -0.58
C ARG A 261 -5.65 0.65 -0.13
N ASN A 262 -6.87 0.70 -0.65
CA ASN A 262 -7.92 -0.32 -0.46
C ASN A 262 -7.69 -1.58 -1.28
#